data_AF-A0A0J6EAY2-F1
#
_entry.id   AF-A0A0J6EAY2-F1
#
_cell.length_a   1.000
_cell.length_b   1.000
_cell.length_c   1.000
_cell.angle_alpha   90.00
_cell.angle_beta   90.00
_cell.angle_gamma   90.00
#
_symmetry.space_group_name_H-M   'P 1'
#
loop_
_entity.id
_entity.type
_entity.pdbx_description
1 polymer ?
#
loop_
_entity_poly.entity_id
_entity_poly.type
_entity_poly.pdbx_seq_one_letter_code
_entity_poly.pdbx_strand_id
1 'polypeptide(L)'
;MNRPGSLRTLLLVGLSTTVALFSGASATAGGGLGSPSESSSPHVGQPLKPSGPEQLALSEHLRRRGAQFYGAWWCPACFQQKNLFGQEAGNRLPYVECDKTDAGRARCQAAGILGYPTWDLPGKPRLEGVQTLEELKAWSEYGKAPAAR
;
A
#
# COMPACT_ATOMS: atom_id res chain seq x y z
N MET A 1 3.92 59.77 -5.84
CA MET A 1 3.49 60.61 -4.72
C MET A 1 3.44 59.79 -3.44
N ASN A 2 4.32 60.17 -2.50
CA ASN A 2 4.32 60.08 -1.03
C ASN A 2 3.60 58.94 -0.28
N ARG A 3 4.41 58.15 0.46
CA ARG A 3 4.07 57.51 1.75
C ARG A 3 3.95 58.58 2.86
N PRO A 4 3.21 58.32 3.95
CA PRO A 4 3.81 57.78 5.20
C PRO A 4 2.91 56.71 5.84
N GLY A 5 3.29 55.82 6.74
CA GLY A 5 4.44 55.75 7.65
C GLY A 5 3.92 55.32 9.03
N SER A 6 4.59 54.32 9.63
CA SER A 6 4.67 54.05 11.07
C SER A 6 3.43 53.48 11.80
N LEU A 7 3.57 52.33 12.47
CA LEU A 7 4.12 52.31 13.84
C LEU A 7 4.57 50.90 14.24
N ARG A 8 5.77 50.87 14.79
CA ARG A 8 6.37 49.72 15.47
C ARG A 8 5.64 49.49 16.79
N THR A 9 5.28 48.25 17.09
CA THR A 9 5.07 47.82 18.48
C THR A 9 5.78 46.50 18.68
N LEU A 10 7.04 46.61 19.13
CA LEU A 10 7.77 45.53 19.79
C LEU A 10 7.21 45.42 21.21
N LEU A 11 6.57 44.31 21.53
CA LEU A 11 6.33 43.89 22.91
C LEU A 11 7.18 42.66 23.19
N LEU A 12 8.23 42.89 23.97
CA LEU A 12 9.02 41.88 24.65
C LEU A 12 8.28 41.44 25.92
N VAL A 13 8.73 40.31 26.48
CA VAL A 13 8.44 39.75 27.82
C VAL A 13 7.20 38.84 27.87
N GLY A 14 7.27 37.58 28.31
CA GLY A 14 8.30 36.91 29.10
C GLY A 14 8.27 35.39 28.96
N LEU A 15 9.47 34.82 29.12
CA LEU A 15 9.74 33.39 29.14
C LEU A 15 9.26 32.82 30.49
N SER A 16 8.10 32.17 30.52
CA SER A 16 7.61 31.51 31.73
C SER A 16 8.05 30.04 31.71
N THR A 17 9.25 29.76 32.21
CA THR A 17 9.75 28.39 32.39
C THR A 17 9.19 27.81 33.68
N THR A 18 8.03 27.16 33.62
CA THR A 18 7.56 26.32 34.72
C THR A 18 8.21 24.94 34.61
N VAL A 19 9.22 24.69 35.44
CA VAL A 19 9.76 23.35 35.67
C VAL A 19 8.80 22.62 36.60
N ALA A 20 8.01 21.69 36.05
CA ALA A 20 7.16 20.81 36.84
C ALA A 20 7.98 19.58 37.28
N LEU A 21 8.38 19.54 38.55
CA LEU A 21 8.95 18.35 39.18
C LEU A 21 7.81 17.40 39.55
N PHE A 22 7.51 16.45 38.65
CA PHE A 22 6.64 15.32 38.98
C PHE A 22 7.47 14.22 39.64
N SER A 23 7.46 14.20 40.96
CA SER A 23 7.80 13.01 41.75
C SER A 23 6.56 12.15 41.89
N GLY A 24 6.55 10.98 41.26
CA GLY A 24 5.49 9.98 41.41
C GLY A 24 6.02 8.59 41.10
N ALA A 25 6.37 7.85 42.15
CA ALA A 25 6.68 6.43 42.07
C ALA A 25 5.40 5.61 42.31
N SER A 26 5.14 4.63 41.45
CA SER A 26 4.93 3.20 41.80
C SER A 26 3.95 2.49 40.86
N ALA A 27 4.47 1.41 40.28
CA ALA A 27 3.85 0.12 39.93
C ALA A 27 2.55 0.09 39.11
N THR A 28 2.56 -0.70 38.04
CA THR A 28 1.60 -1.81 37.85
C THR A 28 2.05 -2.78 36.76
N ALA A 29 1.94 -4.06 37.11
CA ALA A 29 1.59 -5.22 36.29
C ALA A 29 2.38 -5.47 34.97
N GLY A 30 3.30 -6.44 35.07
CA GLY A 30 3.56 -7.34 33.96
C GLY A 30 2.28 -8.07 33.56
N GLY A 31 1.99 -8.05 32.27
CA GLY A 31 0.79 -8.61 31.65
C GLY A 31 0.80 -8.28 30.17
N GLY A 32 1.81 -8.80 29.45
CA GLY A 32 1.88 -8.73 28.00
C GLY A 32 0.79 -9.58 27.37
N LEU A 33 -0.45 -9.12 27.46
CA LEU A 33 -1.49 -9.49 26.51
C LEU A 33 -1.07 -8.84 25.20
N GLY A 34 -0.57 -9.65 24.27
CA GLY A 34 -0.33 -9.21 22.90
C GLY A 34 -1.59 -8.52 22.41
N SER A 35 -1.50 -7.22 22.12
CA SER A 35 -2.60 -6.50 21.52
C SER A 35 -3.01 -7.24 20.25
N PRO A 36 -4.31 -7.46 19.99
CA PRO A 36 -4.72 -7.84 18.66
C PRO A 36 -4.25 -6.70 17.76
N SER A 37 -3.27 -6.97 16.89
CA SER A 37 -2.96 -6.07 15.79
C SER A 37 -4.20 -6.06 14.91
N GLU A 38 -5.14 -5.16 15.21
CA GLU A 38 -6.09 -4.66 14.23
C GLU A 38 -5.26 -3.99 13.14
N SER A 39 -4.85 -4.81 12.17
CA SER A 39 -4.09 -4.36 11.03
C SER A 39 -5.01 -3.50 10.18
N SER A 40 -4.98 -2.20 10.45
CA SER A 40 -5.57 -1.14 9.64
C SER A 40 -4.95 -1.06 8.24
N SER A 41 -3.93 -1.88 7.92
CA SER A 41 -3.38 -1.99 6.58
C SER A 41 -4.44 -2.44 5.57
N PRO A 42 -4.71 -1.69 4.49
CA PRO A 42 -5.59 -2.09 3.39
C PRO A 42 -4.91 -3.14 2.52
N HIS A 43 -4.12 -4.01 3.13
CA HIS A 43 -3.21 -4.90 2.44
C HIS A 43 -3.61 -6.32 2.81
N VAL A 44 -3.85 -7.11 1.77
CA VAL A 44 -3.68 -8.55 1.81
C VAL A 44 -2.38 -8.84 2.58
N GLY A 45 -2.42 -9.72 3.59
CA GLY A 45 -1.38 -9.89 4.62
C GLY A 45 0.09 -9.96 4.16
N GLN A 46 1.03 -10.04 5.10
CA GLN A 46 2.45 -10.02 4.78
C GLN A 46 2.93 -11.34 4.15
N PRO A 47 3.58 -11.31 2.96
CA PRO A 47 4.13 -12.53 2.36
C PRO A 47 5.13 -13.23 3.28
N LEU A 48 5.19 -14.55 3.21
CA LEU A 48 5.92 -15.38 4.18
C LEU A 48 7.41 -15.51 3.88
N LYS A 49 7.81 -15.37 2.61
CA LYS A 49 9.19 -15.59 2.15
C LYS A 49 9.80 -14.29 1.60
N PRO A 50 11.13 -14.10 1.70
CA PRO A 50 11.80 -12.97 1.08
C PRO A 50 11.62 -13.00 -0.46
N SER A 51 11.67 -11.83 -1.08
CA SER A 51 11.68 -11.71 -2.54
C SER A 51 13.09 -11.94 -3.09
N GLY A 52 13.17 -12.61 -4.23
CA GLY A 52 14.35 -12.69 -5.08
C GLY A 52 14.35 -11.63 -6.19
N PRO A 53 15.46 -11.51 -6.94
CA PRO A 53 15.65 -10.47 -7.96
C PRO A 53 14.59 -10.48 -9.06
N GLU A 54 14.16 -11.67 -9.51
CA GLU A 54 13.18 -11.78 -10.59
C GLU A 54 11.78 -11.32 -10.16
N GLN A 55 11.37 -11.63 -8.92
CA GLN A 55 10.09 -11.19 -8.37
C GLN A 55 10.06 -9.66 -8.25
N LEU A 56 11.17 -9.05 -7.81
CA LEU A 56 11.32 -7.59 -7.76
C LEU A 56 11.20 -6.96 -9.14
N ALA A 57 11.92 -7.50 -10.13
CA ALA A 57 11.92 -6.99 -11.49
C ALA A 57 10.55 -7.13 -12.16
N LEU A 58 9.86 -8.26 -11.95
CA LEU A 58 8.50 -8.48 -12.48
C LEU A 58 7.47 -7.56 -11.82
N SER A 59 7.50 -7.42 -10.48
CA SER A 59 6.60 -6.50 -9.75
C SER A 59 6.74 -5.08 -10.29
N GLU A 60 7.97 -4.62 -10.47
CA GLU A 60 8.23 -3.30 -11.04
C GLU A 60 7.78 -3.19 -12.51
N HIS A 61 8.01 -4.20 -13.33
CA HIS A 61 7.53 -4.23 -14.70
C HIS A 61 6.00 -4.13 -14.79
N LEU A 62 5.27 -4.91 -13.99
CA LEU A 62 3.82 -4.87 -13.93
C LEU A 62 3.31 -3.46 -13.59
N ARG A 63 3.92 -2.80 -12.60
CA ARG A 63 3.60 -1.42 -12.25
C ARG A 63 3.84 -0.45 -13.42
N ARG A 64 5.00 -0.53 -14.07
CA ARG A 64 5.36 0.33 -15.21
C ARG A 64 4.44 0.14 -16.42
N ARG A 65 3.94 -1.09 -16.62
CA ARG A 65 2.97 -1.39 -17.68
C ARG A 65 1.56 -0.88 -17.36
N GLY A 66 1.29 -0.50 -16.10
CA GLY A 66 -0.04 -0.08 -15.66
C GLY A 66 -0.96 -1.26 -15.34
N ALA A 67 -0.40 -2.41 -14.97
CA ALA A 67 -1.20 -3.52 -14.47
C ALA A 67 -1.84 -3.15 -13.13
N GLN A 68 -3.01 -3.70 -12.84
CA GLN A 68 -3.75 -3.54 -11.60
C GLN A 68 -4.11 -4.91 -11.05
N PHE A 69 -3.86 -5.12 -9.76
CA PHE A 69 -4.14 -6.35 -9.04
C PHE A 69 -5.30 -6.09 -8.07
N TYR A 70 -6.52 -6.41 -8.48
CA TYR A 70 -7.72 -6.20 -7.68
C TYR A 70 -7.93 -7.36 -6.71
N GLY A 71 -8.23 -7.04 -5.45
CA GLY A 71 -8.57 -8.04 -4.45
C GLY A 71 -9.22 -7.46 -3.22
N ALA A 72 -9.38 -8.30 -2.20
CA ALA A 72 -9.88 -7.91 -0.89
C ALA A 72 -8.89 -8.28 0.21
N TRP A 73 -8.81 -7.48 1.27
CA TRP A 73 -7.86 -7.69 2.37
C TRP A 73 -7.99 -9.08 3.05
N TRP A 74 -9.21 -9.63 3.07
CA TRP A 74 -9.53 -10.95 3.65
C TRP A 74 -9.34 -12.12 2.68
N CYS A 75 -9.02 -11.86 1.41
CA CYS A 75 -9.03 -12.84 0.33
C CYS A 75 -7.81 -13.79 0.40
N PRO A 76 -8.01 -15.11 0.65
CA PRO A 76 -6.91 -16.07 0.76
C PRO A 76 -6.19 -16.30 -0.57
N ALA A 77 -6.91 -16.30 -1.70
CA ALA A 77 -6.32 -16.39 -3.03
C ALA A 77 -5.44 -15.16 -3.36
N CYS A 78 -5.84 -13.98 -2.89
CA CYS A 78 -5.07 -12.76 -3.03
C CYS A 78 -3.78 -12.84 -2.21
N PHE A 79 -3.87 -13.42 -1.00
CA PHE A 79 -2.68 -13.70 -0.18
C PHE A 79 -1.75 -14.72 -0.86
N GLN A 80 -2.29 -15.77 -1.46
CA GLN A 80 -1.52 -16.71 -2.26
C GLN A 80 -0.81 -16.01 -3.43
N GLN A 81 -1.52 -15.18 -4.20
CA GLN A 81 -0.92 -14.40 -5.29
C GLN A 81 0.23 -13.53 -4.80
N LYS A 82 0.05 -12.82 -3.68
CA LYS A 82 1.08 -11.96 -3.10
C LYS A 82 2.30 -12.76 -2.60
N ASN A 83 2.07 -13.97 -2.07
CA ASN A 83 3.14 -14.87 -1.64
C ASN A 83 4.05 -15.34 -2.78
N LEU A 84 3.53 -15.46 -4.00
CA LEU A 84 4.36 -15.82 -5.16
C LEU A 84 5.45 -14.77 -5.44
N PHE A 85 5.26 -13.51 -5.03
CA PHE A 85 6.24 -12.44 -5.17
C PHE A 85 7.18 -12.29 -3.97
N GLY A 86 6.81 -12.83 -2.80
CA GLY A 86 7.56 -12.62 -1.55
C GLY A 86 7.38 -11.21 -0.97
N GLN A 87 8.06 -10.93 0.15
CA GLN A 87 7.81 -9.77 1.01
C GLN A 87 7.92 -8.42 0.29
N GLU A 88 9.08 -8.13 -0.31
CA GLU A 88 9.34 -6.81 -0.88
C GLU A 88 8.58 -6.60 -2.19
N ALA A 89 8.67 -7.55 -3.12
CA ALA A 89 8.01 -7.44 -4.42
C ALA A 89 6.49 -7.56 -4.30
N GLY A 90 5.98 -8.41 -3.40
CA GLY A 90 4.55 -8.57 -3.13
C GLY A 90 3.93 -7.32 -2.50
N ASN A 91 4.67 -6.61 -1.64
CA ASN A 91 4.23 -5.32 -1.09
C ASN A 91 4.29 -4.16 -2.09
N ARG A 92 5.04 -4.32 -3.20
CA ARG A 92 5.11 -3.34 -4.29
C ARG A 92 4.08 -3.55 -5.39
N LEU A 93 3.37 -4.69 -5.40
CA LEU A 93 2.36 -4.96 -6.41
C LEU A 93 1.34 -3.81 -6.52
N PRO A 94 0.83 -3.50 -7.72
CA PRO A 94 -0.17 -2.45 -7.93
C PRO A 94 -1.56 -2.90 -7.45
N TYR A 95 -1.67 -3.14 -6.14
CA TYR A 95 -2.86 -3.68 -5.49
C TYR A 95 -3.97 -2.64 -5.36
N VAL A 96 -5.19 -3.04 -5.68
CA VAL A 96 -6.41 -2.26 -5.52
C VAL A 96 -7.32 -2.98 -4.53
N GLU A 97 -7.48 -2.40 -3.33
CA GLU A 97 -8.39 -2.90 -2.31
C GLU A 97 -9.85 -2.64 -2.70
N CYS A 98 -10.64 -3.70 -2.79
CA CYS A 98 -12.01 -3.66 -3.26
C CYS A 98 -13.08 -3.78 -2.17
N ASP A 99 -12.75 -4.16 -0.94
CA ASP A 99 -13.79 -4.51 0.03
C ASP A 99 -13.54 -4.01 1.46
N LYS A 100 -12.55 -3.14 1.65
CA LYS A 100 -12.32 -2.49 2.95
C LYS A 100 -13.26 -1.31 3.22
N THR A 101 -13.75 -0.63 2.19
CA THR A 101 -14.61 0.55 2.30
C THR A 101 -15.68 0.55 1.20
N ASP A 102 -16.78 1.28 1.42
CA ASP A 102 -17.82 1.46 0.38
C ASP A 102 -17.27 2.09 -0.90
N ALA A 103 -16.38 3.08 -0.76
CA ALA A 103 -15.71 3.70 -1.90
C ALA A 103 -14.83 2.70 -2.68
N GLY A 104 -14.15 1.78 -1.98
CA GLY A 104 -13.39 0.69 -2.59
C GLY A 104 -14.28 -0.27 -3.37
N ARG A 105 -15.40 -0.69 -2.77
CA ARG A 105 -16.41 -1.53 -3.42
C ARG A 105 -16.97 -0.89 -4.67
N ALA A 106 -17.41 0.37 -4.56
CA ALA A 106 -17.97 1.12 -5.68
C ALA A 106 -16.95 1.27 -6.83
N ARG A 107 -15.68 1.55 -6.52
CA ARG A 107 -14.61 1.61 -7.53
C ARG A 107 -14.43 0.28 -8.26
N CYS A 108 -14.37 -0.84 -7.54
CA CYS A 108 -14.15 -2.15 -8.18
C CYS A 108 -15.39 -2.64 -8.94
N GLN A 109 -16.61 -2.32 -8.48
CA GLN A 109 -17.84 -2.54 -9.22
C GLN A 109 -17.87 -1.73 -10.52
N ALA A 110 -17.50 -0.43 -10.47
CA ALA A 110 -17.40 0.42 -11.66
C ALA A 110 -16.32 -0.06 -12.64
N ALA A 111 -15.25 -0.68 -12.13
CA ALA A 111 -14.23 -1.33 -12.95
C ALA A 111 -14.68 -2.69 -13.53
N GLY A 112 -15.85 -3.20 -13.13
CA GLY A 112 -16.40 -4.49 -13.59
C GLY A 112 -15.62 -5.69 -13.06
N ILE A 113 -15.11 -5.63 -11.83
CA ILE A 113 -14.42 -6.74 -11.18
C ILE A 113 -15.46 -7.72 -10.62
N LEU A 114 -15.45 -8.96 -11.12
CA LEU A 114 -16.43 -9.98 -10.76
C LEU A 114 -15.93 -10.96 -9.69
N GLY A 115 -14.61 -11.06 -9.52
CA GLY A 115 -13.99 -11.99 -8.58
C GLY A 115 -12.58 -11.56 -8.17
N TYR A 116 -12.07 -12.18 -7.11
CA TYR A 116 -10.75 -11.88 -6.56
C TYR A 116 -9.85 -13.12 -6.53
N PRO A 117 -8.54 -12.97 -6.83
CA PRO A 117 -7.96 -11.78 -7.44
C PRO A 117 -8.35 -11.63 -8.91
N THR A 118 -8.26 -10.41 -9.43
CA THR A 118 -8.32 -10.12 -10.88
C THR A 118 -7.14 -9.25 -11.27
N TRP A 119 -6.46 -9.59 -12.35
CA TRP A 119 -5.44 -8.77 -12.99
C TRP A 119 -6.00 -8.08 -14.23
N ASP A 120 -5.76 -6.77 -14.31
CA ASP A 120 -6.17 -5.92 -15.43
C ASP A 120 -4.96 -5.15 -15.96
N LEU A 121 -4.81 -5.09 -17.28
CA LEU A 121 -3.75 -4.34 -17.94
C LEU A 121 -4.35 -3.79 -19.25
N PRO A 122 -4.32 -2.47 -19.48
CA PRO A 122 -4.93 -1.89 -20.68
C PRO A 122 -4.44 -2.54 -21.98
N GLY A 123 -5.38 -2.93 -22.83
CA GLY A 123 -5.08 -3.61 -24.10
C GLY A 123 -4.79 -5.11 -23.97
N LYS A 124 -4.92 -5.70 -22.78
CA LYS A 124 -4.86 -7.15 -22.57
C LYS A 124 -6.20 -7.69 -22.03
N PRO A 125 -6.56 -8.95 -22.35
CA PRO A 125 -7.64 -9.63 -21.64
C PRO A 125 -7.35 -9.69 -20.14
N ARG A 126 -8.36 -9.55 -19.30
CA ARG A 126 -8.22 -9.72 -17.85
C ARG A 126 -7.86 -11.16 -17.51
N LEU A 127 -7.13 -11.34 -16.41
CA LEU A 127 -6.88 -12.65 -15.82
C LEU A 127 -7.62 -12.74 -14.49
N GLU A 128 -8.40 -13.80 -14.30
CA GLU A 128 -9.13 -14.07 -13.06
C GLU A 128 -8.45 -15.19 -12.27
N GLY A 129 -8.43 -15.07 -10.95
CA GLY A 129 -7.80 -16.02 -10.06
C GLY A 129 -6.29 -15.85 -9.95
N VAL A 130 -5.67 -16.76 -9.18
CA VAL A 130 -4.22 -16.72 -8.93
C VAL A 130 -3.46 -17.07 -10.21
N GLN A 131 -2.50 -16.23 -10.54
CA GLN A 131 -1.60 -16.39 -11.68
C GLN A 131 -0.19 -16.67 -11.18
N THR A 132 0.48 -17.64 -11.80
CA THR A 132 1.92 -17.89 -11.64
C THR A 132 2.74 -16.69 -12.09
N LEU A 133 4.02 -16.64 -11.68
CA LEU A 133 4.92 -15.58 -12.14
C LEU A 133 5.14 -15.68 -13.65
N GLU A 134 5.17 -16.89 -14.20
CA GLU A 134 5.35 -17.19 -15.62
C GLU A 134 4.16 -16.69 -16.45
N GLU A 135 2.93 -16.93 -15.99
CA GLU A 135 1.71 -16.39 -16.63
C GLU A 135 1.72 -14.87 -16.64
N LEU A 136 2.07 -14.23 -15.51
CA LEU A 136 2.16 -12.77 -15.43
C LEU A 136 3.28 -12.21 -16.30
N LYS A 137 4.43 -12.89 -16.41
CA LYS A 137 5.51 -12.51 -17.35
C LYS A 137 5.00 -12.55 -18.79
N ALA A 138 4.36 -13.65 -19.19
CA ALA A 138 3.86 -13.82 -20.56
C ALA A 138 2.77 -12.79 -20.90
N TRP A 139 1.79 -12.62 -20.01
CA TRP A 139 0.66 -11.71 -20.19
C TRP A 139 1.09 -10.24 -20.25
N SER A 140 2.05 -9.85 -19.41
CA SER A 140 2.59 -8.48 -19.37
C SER A 140 3.71 -8.20 -20.37
N GLU A 141 4.07 -9.20 -21.20
CA GLU A 141 5.17 -9.12 -22.17
C GLU A 141 6.53 -8.81 -21.54
N TYR A 142 6.74 -9.31 -20.32
CA TYR A 142 8.01 -9.19 -19.61
C TYR A 142 9.18 -9.71 -20.45
N GLY A 143 10.26 -8.94 -20.54
CA GLY A 143 11.45 -9.30 -21.30
C GLY A 143 11.35 -9.14 -22.83
N LYS A 144 10.20 -8.71 -23.37
CA LYS A 144 10.10 -8.38 -24.80
C LYS A 144 10.56 -6.95 -25.06
N ALA A 145 11.29 -6.73 -26.15
CA ALA A 145 11.60 -5.39 -26.63
C ALA A 145 10.29 -4.63 -26.97
N PRO A 146 10.21 -3.31 -26.75
CA PRO A 146 9.05 -2.54 -27.17
C PRO A 146 8.85 -2.70 -28.67
N ALA A 147 7.60 -2.93 -29.09
CA ALA A 147 7.27 -3.00 -30.51
C ALA A 147 7.71 -1.70 -31.20
N ALA A 148 8.50 -1.82 -32.27
CA ALA A 148 8.90 -0.67 -33.09
C ALA A 148 7.63 0.02 -33.61
N ARG A 149 7.54 1.34 -33.38
CA ARG A 149 6.48 2.19 -33.92
C ARG A 149 6.87 2.71 -35.29
#